data_AF-A0A9C8L146-F1
#
_entry.id   AF-A0A9C8L146-F1
#
_cell.length_a   1.000
_cell.length_b   1.000
_cell.length_c   1.000
_cell.angle_alpha   90.00
_cell.angle_beta   90.00
_cell.angle_gamma   90.00
#
_symmetry.space_group_name_H-M   'P 1'
#
loop_
_entity.id
_entity.type
_entity.pdbx_description
1 polymer ?
#
loop_
_entity_poly.entity_id
_entity_poly.type
_entity_poly.pdbx_seq_one_letter_code
_entity_poly.pdbx_strand_id
1 'polypeptide(L)'
;MFEKDLSRTTTESFSDSIRDLRFTDLRPRLHELRIPAMGIYGRKDNIVDPKQGEVLSKGARDHTIHYFEASGHFPMLDEIDHFLEVVKEFLDRR
;
A
#
# COMPACT_ATOMS: atom_id res chain seq x y z
N MET A 1 17.20 -13.72 6.53
CA MET A 1 15.93 -13.00 6.73
C MET A 1 14.79 -13.87 6.22
N PHE A 2 14.70 -14.14 4.91
CA PHE A 2 13.69 -15.02 4.31
C PHE A 2 13.51 -16.41 4.97
N GLU A 3 14.58 -17.16 5.26
CA GLU A 3 14.45 -18.48 5.90
C GLU A 3 13.88 -18.43 7.32
N LYS A 4 14.15 -17.35 8.05
CA LYS A 4 13.68 -17.17 9.44
C LYS A 4 12.21 -16.77 9.49
N ASP A 5 11.72 -16.11 8.44
CA ASP A 5 10.30 -15.80 8.29
C ASP A 5 9.52 -17.02 7.80
N LEU A 6 10.10 -17.79 6.87
CA LEU A 6 9.54 -19.07 6.40
C LEU A 6 9.42 -20.10 7.52
N SER A 7 10.36 -20.17 8.47
CA SER A 7 10.28 -21.13 9.59
C SER A 7 9.16 -20.85 10.60
N ARG A 8 8.51 -19.68 10.49
CA ARG A 8 7.36 -19.27 11.33
C ARG A 8 6.01 -19.47 10.64
N THR A 9 6.01 -19.94 9.39
CA THR A 9 4.82 -20.26 8.58
C THR A 9 5.01 -21.63 7.93
N THR A 10 3.96 -22.24 7.40
CA THR A 10 4.15 -23.38 6.50
C THR A 10 4.61 -22.87 5.13
N THR A 11 5.43 -23.66 4.43
CA THR A 11 5.84 -23.38 3.04
C THR A 11 4.63 -23.24 2.12
N GLU A 12 3.57 -24.01 2.38
CA GLU A 12 2.31 -23.98 1.66
C GLU A 12 1.63 -22.62 1.81
N SER A 13 1.37 -22.16 3.05
CA SER A 13 0.74 -20.86 3.29
C SER A 13 1.55 -19.68 2.73
N PHE A 14 2.89 -19.76 2.78
CA PHE A 14 3.74 -18.77 2.12
C PHE A 14 3.52 -18.77 0.60
N SER A 15 3.56 -19.94 -0.03
CA SER A 15 3.39 -20.08 -1.48
C SER A 15 2.01 -19.61 -1.95
N ASP A 16 0.97 -19.92 -1.18
CA ASP A 16 -0.39 -19.46 -1.46
C ASP A 16 -0.52 -17.95 -1.31
N SER A 17 0.13 -17.33 -0.32
CA SER A 17 0.12 -15.87 -0.19
C SER A 17 0.76 -15.17 -1.40
N ILE A 18 1.86 -15.71 -1.94
CA ILE A 18 2.51 -15.18 -3.15
C ILE A 18 1.63 -15.39 -4.39
N ARG A 19 0.97 -16.56 -4.48
CA ARG A 19 0.00 -16.85 -5.54
C ARG A 19 -1.15 -15.84 -5.52
N ASP A 20 -1.75 -15.63 -4.35
CA ASP A 20 -2.88 -14.71 -4.19
C ASP A 20 -2.47 -13.28 -4.53
N LEU A 21 -1.30 -12.81 -4.10
CA LEU A 21 -0.76 -11.50 -4.49
C LEU A 21 -0.61 -11.36 -6.02
N ARG A 22 -0.26 -12.44 -6.72
CA ARG A 22 -0.07 -12.42 -8.18
C ARG A 22 -1.39 -12.40 -8.95
N PHE A 23 -2.40 -13.14 -8.47
CA PHE A 23 -3.63 -13.37 -9.24
C PHE A 23 -4.83 -12.55 -8.77
N THR A 24 -4.77 -11.95 -7.59
CA THR A 24 -5.83 -11.08 -7.08
C THR A 24 -5.81 -9.74 -7.79
N ASP A 25 -6.87 -9.45 -8.55
CA ASP A 25 -7.09 -8.14 -9.18
C ASP A 25 -8.33 -7.45 -8.60
N LEU A 26 -8.10 -6.42 -7.79
CA LEU A 26 -9.17 -5.61 -7.18
C LEU A 26 -9.49 -4.33 -7.98
N ARG A 27 -8.76 -4.03 -9.06
CA ARG A 27 -9.00 -2.82 -9.86
C ARG A 27 -10.44 -2.70 -10.36
N PRO A 28 -11.12 -3.77 -10.83
CA PRO A 28 -12.51 -3.68 -11.25
C PRO A 28 -13.47 -3.24 -10.14
N ARG A 29 -13.08 -3.39 -8.87
CA ARG A 29 -13.91 -3.14 -7.70
C ARG A 29 -13.61 -1.82 -6.99
N LEU A 30 -12.60 -1.06 -7.41
CA LEU A 30 -12.23 0.21 -6.76
C LEU A 30 -13.39 1.23 -6.75
N HIS A 31 -14.26 1.18 -7.75
CA HIS A 31 -15.45 2.03 -7.85
C HIS A 31 -16.51 1.75 -6.77
N GLU A 32 -16.41 0.59 -6.08
CA GLU A 32 -17.30 0.21 -4.99
C GLU A 32 -16.96 0.96 -3.68
N LEU A 33 -15.78 1.59 -3.59
CA LEU A 33 -15.39 2.40 -2.43
C LEU A 33 -16.30 3.64 -2.29
N ARG A 34 -17.05 3.70 -1.19
CA ARG A 34 -17.96 4.80 -0.84
C ARG A 34 -17.45 5.70 0.30
N ILE A 35 -16.26 5.38 0.81
CA ILE A 35 -15.59 6.11 1.89
C ILE A 35 -14.35 6.81 1.32
N PRO A 36 -13.87 7.90 1.94
CA PRO A 36 -12.60 8.49 1.58
C PRO A 36 -11.47 7.44 1.66
N ALA A 37 -10.61 7.40 0.65
CA ALA A 37 -9.47 6.49 0.61
C ALA A 37 -8.16 7.28 0.46
N MET A 38 -7.12 6.88 1.21
CA MET A 38 -5.79 7.47 1.06
C MET A 38 -4.78 6.41 0.60
N GLY A 39 -4.06 6.71 -0.47
CA GLY A 39 -2.91 5.92 -0.92
C GLY A 39 -1.61 6.60 -0.51
N ILE A 40 -0.69 5.83 0.09
CA ILE A 40 0.65 6.29 0.49
C ILE A 40 1.68 5.44 -0.27
N TYR A 41 2.60 6.10 -1.00
CA TYR A 41 3.58 5.42 -1.85
C TYR A 41 4.96 6.05 -1.67
N GLY A 42 5.99 5.23 -1.46
CA GLY A 42 7.38 5.71 -1.50
C GLY A 42 7.86 5.84 -2.95
N ARG A 43 8.56 6.92 -3.29
CA ARG A 43 9.04 7.15 -4.67
C ARG A 43 10.14 6.20 -5.12
N LYS A 44 10.80 5.54 -4.19
CA LYS A 44 11.90 4.59 -4.43
C LYS A 44 11.46 3.14 -4.22
N ASP A 45 10.16 2.88 -4.17
CA ASP A 45 9.63 1.53 -3.98
C ASP A 45 9.96 0.65 -5.20
N ASN A 46 10.66 -0.46 -4.93
CA ASN A 46 11.09 -1.45 -5.93
C ASN A 46 10.19 -2.70 -5.94
N ILE A 47 9.19 -2.77 -5.06
CA ILE A 47 8.24 -3.86 -4.93
C ILE A 47 6.90 -3.47 -5.57
N VAL A 48 6.41 -2.27 -5.25
CA VAL A 48 5.18 -1.70 -5.83
C VAL A 48 5.56 -0.43 -6.58
N ASP A 49 5.35 -0.40 -7.90
CA ASP A 49 5.65 0.78 -8.71
C ASP A 49 4.91 2.01 -8.14
N PRO A 50 5.58 3.13 -7.85
CA PRO A 50 4.93 4.32 -7.29
C PRO A 50 3.76 4.82 -8.15
N LYS A 51 3.76 4.56 -9.46
CA LYS A 51 2.63 4.89 -10.36
C LYS A 51 1.35 4.13 -10.05
N GLN A 52 1.37 3.12 -9.17
CA GLN A 52 0.15 2.47 -8.68
C GLN A 52 -0.78 3.46 -7.95
N GLY A 53 -0.30 4.62 -7.50
CA GLY A 53 -1.17 5.71 -7.03
C GLY A 53 -2.18 6.18 -8.09
N GLU A 54 -1.85 6.10 -9.38
CA GLU A 54 -2.79 6.41 -10.47
C GLU A 54 -3.94 5.41 -10.54
N VAL A 55 -3.70 4.14 -10.18
CA VAL A 55 -4.73 3.10 -10.21
C VAL A 55 -5.81 3.42 -9.17
N LEU A 56 -5.41 3.81 -7.96
CA LEU A 56 -6.35 4.28 -6.93
C LEU A 56 -7.08 5.55 -7.39
N SER A 57 -6.34 6.52 -7.93
CA SER A 57 -6.91 7.79 -8.39
C SER A 57 -7.95 7.62 -9.51
N LYS A 58 -7.71 6.68 -10.44
CA LYS A 58 -8.64 6.37 -11.53
C LYS A 58 -9.84 5.53 -11.07
N GLY A 59 -9.67 4.72 -10.03
CA GLY A 59 -10.67 3.74 -9.59
C GLY A 59 -11.59 4.21 -8.47
N ALA A 60 -11.10 5.02 -7.53
CA ALA A 60 -11.83 5.45 -6.34
C ALA A 60 -12.42 6.86 -6.51
N ARG A 61 -13.66 7.06 -6.06
CA ARG A 61 -14.39 8.33 -6.22
C ARG A 61 -13.84 9.45 -5.35
N ASP A 62 -13.59 9.13 -4.08
CA ASP A 62 -13.02 10.06 -3.09
C ASP A 62 -11.67 9.50 -2.67
N HIS A 63 -10.60 10.18 -3.08
CA HIS A 63 -9.25 9.71 -2.86
C HIS A 63 -8.26 10.85 -2.59
N THR A 64 -7.22 10.53 -1.81
CA THR A 64 -6.03 11.37 -1.65
C THR A 64 -4.78 10.50 -1.87
N ILE A 65 -3.74 11.04 -2.50
CA ILE A 65 -2.49 10.33 -2.75
C ILE A 65 -1.34 11.11 -2.13
N HIS A 66 -0.53 10.46 -1.31
CA HIS A 66 0.71 10.99 -0.76
C HIS A 66 1.90 10.23 -1.30
N TYR A 67 2.86 10.97 -1.83
CA TYR A 67 4.14 10.43 -2.26
C TYR A 67 5.23 10.83 -1.29
N PHE A 68 5.97 9.83 -0.83
CA PHE A 68 7.05 9.96 0.11
C PHE A 68 8.37 9.90 -0.67
N GLU A 69 8.94 11.08 -0.91
CA GLU A 69 10.05 11.28 -1.85
C GLU A 69 11.35 10.60 -1.39
N ALA A 70 11.56 10.46 -0.08
CA ALA A 70 12.74 9.80 0.47
C ALA A 70 12.55 8.30 0.71
N SER A 71 11.31 7.80 0.70
CA SER A 71 10.93 6.43 1.08
C SER A 71 10.93 5.40 -0.05
N GLY A 72 11.18 4.15 0.32
CA GLY A 72 10.97 2.94 -0.48
C GLY A 72 9.63 2.26 -0.18
N HIS A 73 9.65 0.94 -0.03
CA HIS A 73 8.42 0.15 0.16
C HIS A 73 7.73 0.36 1.51
N PHE A 74 8.44 0.86 2.52
CA PHE A 74 7.92 1.07 3.86
C PHE A 74 7.97 2.55 4.28
N PRO A 75 7.17 3.45 3.68
CA PRO A 75 7.15 4.86 4.06
C PRO A 75 6.91 5.09 5.56
N MET A 76 6.15 4.20 6.20
CA MET A 76 5.90 4.26 7.65
C MET A 76 7.13 3.97 8.53
N LEU A 77 8.22 3.45 7.96
CA LEU A 77 9.49 3.22 8.64
C LEU A 77 10.58 4.18 8.16
N ASP A 78 10.55 4.57 6.88
CA ASP A 78 11.55 5.43 6.27
C ASP A 78 11.37 6.91 6.68
N GLU A 79 10.13 7.38 6.79
CA GLU A 79 9.78 8.79 7.12
C GLU A 79 8.66 8.83 8.18
N ILE A 80 8.94 8.27 9.37
CA ILE A 80 7.97 8.03 10.45
C ILE A 80 7.15 9.28 10.82
N ASP A 81 7.80 10.41 11.08
CA ASP A 81 7.12 11.62 11.54
C ASP A 81 6.14 12.16 10.49
N HIS A 82 6.57 12.22 9.23
CA HIS A 82 5.76 12.64 8.11
C HIS A 82 4.61 11.66 7.84
N PHE A 83 4.85 10.35 7.98
CA PHE A 83 3.80 9.33 7.88
C PHE A 83 2.72 9.51 8.94
N LEU A 84 3.11 9.72 10.20
CA LEU A 84 2.18 9.94 11.31
C LEU A 84 1.36 11.22 11.12
N GLU A 85 1.97 12.29 10.64
CA GLU A 85 1.30 13.55 10.30
C GLU A 85 0.23 13.34 9.23
N VAL A 86 0.60 12.75 8.09
CA VAL A 86 -0.32 12.48 6.97
C VAL A 86 -1.50 11.60 7.40
N VAL A 87 -1.24 10.53 8.17
CA VAL A 87 -2.30 9.66 8.69
C VAL A 87 -3.21 10.42 9.65
N LYS A 88 -2.66 11.22 10.56
CA LYS A 88 -3.45 12.02 11.50
C LYS A 88 -4.34 13.01 10.77
N GLU A 89 -3.78 13.78 9.83
CA GLU A 89 -4.55 14.73 9.02
C GLU A 89 -5.70 14.07 8.29
N PHE A 90 -5.48 12.89 7.70
CA PHE A 90 -6.53 12.16 7.01
C PHE A 90 -7.67 11.74 7.95
N LEU A 91 -7.34 11.31 9.17
CA LEU A 91 -8.32 10.89 10.18
C LEU A 91 -9.07 12.06 10.82
N ASP A 92 -8.44 13.23 10.92
CA ASP A 92 -9.02 14.43 11.52
C ASP A 92 -10.02 15.14 10.58
N ARG A 93 -9.99 14.86 9.26
CA ARG A 93 -10.90 15.42 8.23
C ARG A 93 -12.34 14.87 8.28
N ARG A 94 -12.85 14.52 9.46
CA ARG A 94 -14.24 14.03 9.65
C ARG A 94 -15.29 15.06 9.26
#